data_AF-A0A928WM52-F1
#
_entry.id   AF-A0A928WM52-F1
#
_cell.length_a   1.000
_cell.length_b   1.000
_cell.length_c   1.000
_cell.angle_alpha   90.00
_cell.angle_beta   90.00
_cell.angle_gamma   90.00
#
_symmetry.space_group_name_H-M   'P 1'
#
loop_
_entity.id
_entity.type
_entity.pdbx_description
1 polymer ?
#
loop_
_entity_poly.entity_id
_entity_poly.type
_entity_poly.pdbx_seq_one_letter_code
_entity_poly.pdbx_strand_id
1 'polypeptide(L)'
;MKLDSAPVSFSVTSETENQPELKDDNECNLTTIITEPLQPVVVDHQKKQESVAVIFGTTFITIFLAEIGDKTQLSTLLMSAESHAPWVVFLGSAAALITTSLLGVLLGSWISSRLSPKTVEKSAGVLLLFISLMLVWDVIRN
;
A
#
# COMPACT_ATOMS: atom_id res chain seq x y z
N MET A 1 -0.92 33.96 -57.97
CA MET A 1 0.18 34.74 -57.37
C MET A 1 0.62 34.06 -56.07
N LYS A 2 1.87 34.28 -55.70
CA LYS A 2 2.62 33.70 -54.57
C LYS A 2 1.87 33.84 -53.22
N LEU A 3 2.06 32.80 -52.39
CA LEU A 3 2.42 32.78 -50.95
C LEU A 3 1.86 33.88 -50.04
N ASP A 4 1.34 33.50 -48.87
CA ASP A 4 1.96 33.76 -47.55
C ASP A 4 1.02 33.20 -46.46
N SER A 5 1.34 32.04 -45.89
CA SER A 5 1.95 31.90 -44.55
C SER A 5 0.96 32.11 -43.40
N ALA A 6 0.73 31.04 -42.65
CA ALA A 6 0.27 31.12 -41.28
C ALA A 6 1.23 32.00 -40.45
N PRO A 7 0.77 32.52 -39.31
CA PRO A 7 1.11 31.74 -38.13
C PRO A 7 -0.08 31.51 -37.18
N VAL A 8 -0.04 30.30 -36.63
CA VAL A 8 -0.75 29.84 -35.44
C VAL A 8 -0.62 30.89 -34.33
N SER A 9 -1.73 31.50 -33.94
CA SER A 9 -1.83 32.30 -32.71
C SER A 9 -2.73 31.56 -31.73
N PHE A 10 -2.07 30.85 -30.81
CA PHE A 10 -2.69 30.30 -29.61
C PHE A 10 -2.76 31.44 -28.59
N SER A 11 -3.94 32.02 -28.44
CA SER A 11 -4.32 32.81 -27.26
C SER A 11 -5.84 32.82 -27.25
N VAL A 12 -6.42 31.76 -26.68
CA VAL A 12 -7.83 31.76 -26.27
C VAL A 12 -7.92 32.74 -25.12
N THR A 13 -8.42 33.91 -25.49
CA THR A 13 -8.85 35.01 -24.63
C THR A 13 -9.85 34.50 -23.61
N SER A 14 -9.59 34.83 -22.35
CA SER A 14 -10.55 34.80 -21.26
C SER A 14 -11.71 35.73 -21.61
N GLU A 15 -12.87 35.16 -21.90
CA GLU A 15 -14.16 35.86 -21.93
C GLU A 15 -14.65 36.00 -20.47
N THR A 16 -14.90 37.24 -20.01
CA THR A 16 -16.28 37.79 -19.85
C THR A 16 -16.76 37.49 -18.42
N GLU A 17 -17.21 38.40 -17.54
CA GLU A 17 -17.73 39.75 -17.64
C GLU A 17 -18.19 40.19 -16.23
N ASN A 18 -18.44 41.49 -16.06
CA ASN A 18 -19.25 42.12 -14.99
C ASN A 18 -18.62 42.41 -13.61
N GLN A 19 -18.03 43.60 -13.51
CA GLN A 19 -18.30 44.58 -12.43
C GLN A 19 -19.82 44.95 -12.39
N PRO A 20 -20.39 45.63 -11.36
CA PRO A 20 -19.74 46.50 -10.37
C PRO A 20 -20.31 46.42 -8.93
N GLU A 21 -19.58 46.91 -7.92
CA GLU A 21 -19.98 48.05 -7.08
C GLU A 21 -19.09 48.22 -5.85
N LEU A 22 -18.81 49.49 -5.60
CA LEU A 22 -17.92 50.07 -4.61
C LEU A 22 -18.71 50.29 -3.31
N LYS A 23 -18.18 49.90 -2.14
CA LYS A 23 -18.49 50.63 -0.91
C LYS A 23 -17.33 50.61 0.08
N ASP A 24 -17.12 51.83 0.55
CA ASP A 24 -16.10 52.39 1.42
C ASP A 24 -16.50 52.16 2.88
N ASP A 25 -15.63 51.55 3.68
CA ASP A 25 -15.52 51.87 5.10
C ASP A 25 -14.29 51.22 5.76
N ASN A 26 -13.43 52.14 6.19
CA ASN A 26 -12.25 51.98 7.02
C ASN A 26 -12.65 51.65 8.47
N GLU A 27 -12.23 50.50 9.01
CA GLU A 27 -12.01 50.37 10.44
C GLU A 27 -10.91 49.35 10.79
N CYS A 28 -9.97 49.82 11.60
CA CYS A 28 -8.81 49.11 12.09
C CYS A 28 -9.09 48.69 13.54
N ASN A 29 -9.12 47.40 13.83
CA ASN A 29 -8.90 46.90 15.19
C ASN A 29 -8.06 45.63 15.16
N LEU A 30 -6.80 45.87 15.52
CA LEU A 30 -5.72 44.96 15.83
C LEU A 30 -6.11 43.89 16.87
N THR A 31 -5.59 42.68 16.64
CA THR A 31 -5.46 41.55 17.57
C THR A 31 -6.70 40.66 17.72
N THR A 32 -6.63 39.46 17.14
CA THR A 32 -6.71 38.17 17.87
C THR A 32 -6.73 37.02 16.85
N ILE A 33 -5.69 36.18 16.90
CA ILE A 33 -5.49 34.91 16.15
C ILE A 33 -5.27 35.07 14.64
N ILE A 34 -3.99 35.00 14.24
CA ILE A 34 -3.59 34.51 12.91
C ILE A 34 -4.09 33.06 12.84
N THR A 35 -5.34 32.90 12.43
CA THR A 35 -5.82 31.67 11.83
C THR A 35 -5.23 31.70 10.44
N GLU A 36 -4.16 30.93 10.24
CA GLU A 36 -3.76 30.46 8.93
C GLU A 36 -5.03 29.95 8.23
N PRO A 37 -5.56 30.59 7.15
CA PRO A 37 -6.58 29.93 6.37
C PRO A 37 -5.86 28.80 5.66
N LEU A 38 -6.02 27.62 6.24
CA LEU A 38 -5.61 26.36 5.66
C LEU A 38 -6.11 26.39 4.22
N GLN A 39 -5.18 26.45 3.27
CA GLN A 39 -5.51 26.11 1.91
C GLN A 39 -6.25 24.77 2.00
N PRO A 40 -7.49 24.66 1.48
CA PRO A 40 -8.09 23.36 1.36
C PRO A 40 -7.18 22.62 0.39
N VAL A 41 -6.30 21.77 0.91
CA VAL A 41 -5.67 20.72 0.11
C VAL A 41 -6.86 19.88 -0.31
N VAL A 42 -7.43 20.22 -1.47
CA VAL A 42 -8.35 19.36 -2.19
C VAL A 42 -7.49 18.18 -2.61
N VAL A 43 -7.31 17.23 -1.67
CA VAL A 43 -6.95 15.87 -2.02
C VAL A 43 -8.19 15.38 -2.74
N ASP A 44 -8.17 15.55 -4.05
CA ASP A 44 -9.18 15.01 -4.95
C ASP A 44 -9.23 13.49 -4.71
N HIS A 45 -10.16 13.06 -3.87
CA HIS A 45 -10.44 11.66 -3.65
C HIS A 45 -11.24 11.20 -4.88
N GLN A 46 -10.53 11.05 -6.00
CA GLN A 46 -10.98 10.28 -7.14
C GLN A 46 -11.17 8.85 -6.64
N LYS A 47 -12.35 8.57 -6.08
CA LYS A 47 -12.82 7.22 -5.81
C LYS A 47 -13.12 6.58 -7.16
N LYS A 48 -12.06 6.27 -7.91
CA LYS A 48 -12.11 5.41 -9.09
C LYS A 48 -12.79 4.13 -8.62
N GLN A 49 -13.93 3.80 -9.20
CA GLN A 49 -14.49 2.45 -9.08
C GLN A 49 -13.49 1.53 -9.78
N GLU A 50 -12.47 1.14 -9.03
CA GLU A 50 -11.51 0.13 -9.42
C GLU A 50 -12.32 -1.13 -9.70
N SER A 51 -12.34 -1.54 -10.96
CA SER A 51 -13.00 -2.77 -11.36
C SER A 51 -12.45 -3.91 -10.50
N VAL A 52 -13.29 -4.83 -10.04
CA VAL A 52 -12.84 -5.97 -9.23
C VAL A 52 -11.70 -6.73 -9.91
N ALA A 53 -11.70 -6.76 -11.25
CA ALA A 53 -10.60 -7.30 -12.04
C ALA A 53 -9.27 -6.55 -11.87
N VAL A 54 -9.30 -5.23 -11.70
CA VAL A 54 -8.11 -4.41 -11.44
C VAL A 54 -7.61 -4.64 -10.01
N ILE A 55 -8.51 -4.72 -9.03
CA ILE A 55 -8.14 -5.02 -7.63
C ILE A 55 -7.53 -6.43 -7.55
N PHE A 56 -8.16 -7.41 -8.19
CA PHE A 56 -7.65 -8.78 -8.26
C PHE A 56 -6.31 -8.83 -8.98
N GLY A 57 -6.19 -8.19 -10.15
CA GLY A 57 -4.97 -8.20 -10.95
C GLY A 57 -3.79 -7.55 -10.24
N THR A 58 -4.00 -6.37 -9.63
CA THR A 58 -2.96 -5.67 -8.86
C THR A 58 -2.55 -6.46 -7.63
N THR A 59 -3.51 -6.95 -6.84
CA THR A 59 -3.23 -7.78 -5.66
C THR A 59 -2.52 -9.07 -6.02
N PHE A 60 -2.98 -9.76 -7.07
CA PHE A 60 -2.35 -10.99 -7.55
C PHE A 60 -0.91 -10.73 -7.99
N ILE A 61 -0.65 -9.73 -8.83
CA ILE A 61 0.71 -9.43 -9.31
C ILE A 61 1.61 -9.03 -8.15
N THR A 62 1.14 -8.18 -7.23
CA THR A 62 1.93 -7.76 -6.06
C THR A 62 2.30 -8.95 -5.17
N ILE A 63 1.32 -9.79 -4.83
CA ILE A 63 1.57 -10.97 -3.99
C ILE A 63 2.43 -11.98 -4.73
N PHE A 64 2.13 -12.26 -6.01
CA PHE A 64 2.89 -13.18 -6.83
C PHE A 64 4.36 -12.76 -6.92
N LEU A 65 4.66 -11.50 -7.22
CA LEU A 65 6.05 -11.00 -7.24
C LEU A 65 6.72 -11.08 -5.86
N ALA A 66 5.99 -10.83 -4.78
CA ALA A 66 6.51 -10.97 -3.43
C ALA A 66 6.78 -12.44 -3.05
N GLU A 67 6.02 -13.38 -3.63
CA GLU A 67 6.07 -14.82 -3.35
C GLU A 67 6.92 -15.61 -4.35
N ILE A 68 7.28 -15.08 -5.54
CA ILE A 68 8.06 -15.82 -6.54
C ILE A 68 9.40 -16.20 -5.93
N GLY A 69 9.61 -17.51 -5.76
CA GLY A 69 10.84 -18.04 -5.18
C GLY A 69 10.89 -17.97 -3.66
N ASP A 70 9.74 -17.88 -2.99
CA ASP A 70 9.72 -18.11 -1.54
C ASP A 70 10.37 -19.46 -1.20
N LYS A 71 11.09 -19.50 -0.09
CA LYS A 71 11.81 -20.69 0.37
C LYS A 71 10.86 -21.87 0.59
N THR A 72 9.60 -21.61 0.93
CA THR A 72 8.59 -22.64 1.09
C THR A 72 8.23 -23.30 -0.25
N GLN A 73 8.23 -22.55 -1.36
CA GLN A 73 7.97 -23.11 -2.70
C GLN A 73 9.10 -24.03 -3.16
N LEU A 74 10.36 -23.62 -2.94
CA LEU A 74 11.52 -24.47 -3.26
C LEU A 74 11.57 -25.71 -2.37
N SER A 75 11.30 -25.57 -1.07
CA SER A 75 11.24 -26.70 -0.14
C SER A 75 10.16 -27.71 -0.53
N THR A 76 8.96 -27.23 -0.90
CA THR A 76 7.86 -28.08 -1.37
C THR A 76 8.20 -28.77 -2.71
N LEU A 77 8.84 -28.04 -3.63
CA LEU A 77 9.27 -28.59 -4.91
C LEU A 77 10.35 -29.67 -4.74
N LEU A 78 11.35 -29.44 -3.88
CA LEU A 78 12.38 -30.43 -3.57
C LEU A 78 11.79 -31.67 -2.91
N MET A 79 10.92 -31.48 -1.91
CA MET A 79 10.21 -32.57 -1.25
C MET A 79 9.33 -33.36 -2.22
N SER A 80 8.72 -32.68 -3.21
CA SER A 80 7.93 -33.33 -4.25
C SER A 80 8.80 -34.04 -5.28
N ALA A 81 10.01 -33.55 -5.56
CA ALA A 81 10.94 -34.13 -6.52
C ALA A 81 11.64 -35.38 -5.97
N GLU A 82 11.94 -35.43 -4.67
CA GLU A 82 12.48 -36.64 -4.03
C GLU A 82 11.41 -37.70 -3.73
N SER A 83 10.13 -37.31 -3.67
CA SER A 83 9.06 -38.25 -3.37
C SER A 83 8.68 -39.11 -4.58
N HIS A 84 8.56 -40.42 -4.36
CA HIS A 84 7.96 -41.33 -5.33
C HIS A 84 6.47 -41.06 -5.61
N ALA A 85 5.82 -40.21 -4.82
CA ALA A 85 4.41 -39.83 -4.95
C ALA A 85 4.23 -38.30 -4.83
N PRO A 86 4.44 -37.53 -5.92
CA PRO A 86 4.39 -36.06 -5.92
C PRO A 86 3.01 -35.51 -5.52
N TRP A 87 1.93 -36.20 -5.90
CA TRP A 87 0.57 -35.82 -5.53
C TRP A 87 0.30 -35.85 -4.02
N VAL A 88 0.92 -36.80 -3.30
CA VAL A 88 0.77 -36.91 -1.84
C VAL A 88 1.51 -35.77 -1.14
N VAL A 89 2.70 -35.41 -1.63
CA VAL A 89 3.46 -34.27 -1.12
C VAL A 89 2.70 -32.96 -1.34
N PHE A 90 2.14 -32.77 -2.53
CA PHE A 90 1.32 -31.60 -2.84
C PHE A 90 0.11 -31.47 -1.90
N LEU A 91 -0.65 -32.56 -1.71
CA LEU A 91 -1.79 -32.55 -0.79
C LEU A 91 -1.37 -32.32 0.66
N GLY A 92 -0.25 -32.92 1.07
CA GLY A 92 0.31 -32.75 2.42
C GLY A 92 0.76 -31.32 2.70
N SER A 93 1.50 -30.70 1.78
CA SER A 93 1.94 -29.31 1.92
C SER A 93 0.77 -28.34 1.85
N ALA A 94 -0.20 -28.55 0.96
CA ALA A 94 -1.43 -27.76 0.90
C ALA A 94 -2.23 -27.85 2.20
N ALA A 95 -2.42 -29.06 2.74
CA ALA A 95 -3.11 -29.26 4.02
C ALA A 95 -2.35 -28.61 5.20
N ALA A 96 -1.01 -28.71 5.20
CA ALA A 96 -0.17 -28.08 6.21
C ALA A 96 -0.27 -26.55 6.17
N LEU A 97 -0.28 -25.94 4.97
CA LEU A 97 -0.47 -24.50 4.79
C LEU A 97 -1.83 -24.06 5.30
N ILE A 98 -2.92 -24.72 4.87
CA ILE A 98 -4.28 -24.40 5.34
C ILE A 98 -4.38 -24.50 6.86
N THR A 99 -3.83 -25.57 7.43
CA THR A 99 -3.84 -25.79 8.89
C THR A 99 -3.05 -24.71 9.62
N THR A 100 -1.86 -24.37 9.13
CA THR A 100 -1.00 -23.34 9.72
C THR A 100 -1.64 -21.96 9.63
N SER A 101 -2.24 -21.61 8.49
CA SER A 101 -2.98 -20.36 8.32
C SER A 101 -4.18 -20.28 9.25
N LEU A 102 -4.94 -21.38 9.38
CA LEU A 102 -6.09 -21.44 10.28
C LEU A 102 -5.65 -21.25 11.75
N LEU A 103 -4.61 -21.97 12.19
CA LEU A 103 -4.03 -21.79 13.52
C LEU A 103 -3.55 -20.34 13.71
N GLY A 104 -2.83 -19.78 12.74
CA GLY A 104 -2.35 -18.40 12.77
C GLY A 104 -3.47 -17.39 12.95
N VAL A 105 -4.60 -17.55 12.25
CA VAL A 105 -5.78 -16.68 12.41
C VAL A 105 -6.45 -16.86 13.76
N LEU A 106 -6.60 -18.10 14.26
CA LEU A 106 -7.20 -18.37 15.57
C LEU A 106 -6.35 -17.77 16.70
N LEU A 107 -5.05 -18.07 16.70
CA LEU A 107 -4.09 -17.52 17.68
C LEU A 107 -3.98 -16.00 17.54
N GLY A 108 -3.94 -15.48 16.31
CA GLY A 108 -3.91 -14.06 15.99
C GLY A 108 -5.15 -13.31 16.49
N SER A 109 -6.34 -13.89 16.31
CA SER A 109 -7.59 -13.33 16.81
C SER A 109 -7.64 -13.35 18.33
N TRP A 110 -7.22 -14.46 18.95
CA TRP A 110 -7.16 -14.57 20.41
C TRP A 110 -6.20 -13.56 21.02
N ILE A 111 -4.99 -13.41 20.46
CA ILE A 111 -4.00 -12.45 20.97
C ILE A 111 -4.44 -11.00 20.74
N SER A 112 -5.05 -10.70 19.60
CA SER A 112 -5.59 -9.38 19.25
C SER A 112 -6.73 -8.95 20.19
N SER A 113 -7.53 -9.92 20.68
CA SER A 113 -8.59 -9.62 21.65
C SER A 113 -8.07 -9.19 23.04
N ARG A 114 -6.83 -9.56 23.39
CA ARG A 114 -6.26 -9.37 24.73
C ARG A 114 -5.17 -8.32 24.78
N LEU A 115 -4.50 -8.03 23.66
CA LEU A 115 -3.37 -7.11 23.57
C LEU A 115 -3.70 -5.90 22.69
N SER A 116 -3.24 -4.72 23.12
CA SER A 116 -3.31 -3.50 22.30
C SER A 116 -2.48 -3.67 21.01
N PRO A 117 -2.95 -3.15 19.85
CA PRO A 117 -2.25 -3.29 18.57
C PRO A 117 -0.77 -2.87 18.62
N LYS A 118 -0.47 -1.82 19.40
CA LYS A 118 0.91 -1.30 19.58
C LYS A 118 1.84 -2.32 20.25
N THR A 119 1.31 -3.14 21.16
CA THR A 119 2.07 -4.18 21.84
C THR A 119 2.41 -5.32 20.88
N VAL A 120 1.45 -5.72 20.05
CA VAL A 120 1.65 -6.78 19.05
C VAL A 120 2.70 -6.37 18.03
N GLU A 121 2.60 -5.15 17.48
CA GLU A 121 3.57 -4.61 16.53
C GLU A 121 4.98 -4.54 17.11
N LYS A 122 5.13 -3.97 18.31
CA LYS A 122 6.43 -3.90 18.99
C LYS A 122 6.99 -5.29 19.28
N SER A 123 6.14 -6.24 19.69
CA SER A 123 6.57 -7.61 19.96
C SER A 123 7.04 -8.33 18.70
N ALA A 124 6.35 -8.15 17.57
CA ALA A 124 6.73 -8.73 16.29
C ALA A 124 8.09 -8.19 15.82
N GLY A 125 8.32 -6.88 15.94
CA GLY A 125 9.61 -6.26 15.61
C GLY A 125 10.75 -6.76 16.50
N VAL A 126 10.52 -6.89 17.81
CA VAL A 126 11.52 -7.42 18.75
C VAL A 126 11.84 -8.89 18.46
N LEU A 127 10.82 -9.71 18.20
CA LEU A 127 11.00 -11.13 17.86
C LEU A 127 11.78 -11.29 16.55
N LEU A 128 11.46 -10.47 15.55
CA LEU A 128 12.15 -10.48 14.26
C LEU A 128 13.62 -10.03 14.40
N LEU A 129 13.90 -8.98 15.18
CA LEU A 129 15.26 -8.55 15.48
C LEU A 129 16.04 -9.64 16.22
N PHE A 130 15.41 -10.28 17.20
CA PHE A 130 16.01 -11.38 17.95
C PHE A 130 16.41 -12.55 17.05
N ILE A 131 15.49 -13.02 16.20
CA ILE A 131 15.76 -14.10 15.23
C ILE A 131 16.87 -13.68 14.26
N SER A 132 16.84 -12.44 13.77
CA SER A 132 17.88 -11.92 12.87
C SER A 132 19.27 -11.92 13.51
N LEU A 133 19.37 -11.48 14.77
CA LEU A 133 20.64 -11.42 15.50
C LEU A 133 21.17 -12.83 15.82
N MET A 134 20.26 -13.75 16.20
CA MET A 134 20.60 -15.15 16.41
C MET A 134 21.16 -15.79 15.13
N LEU A 135 20.53 -15.57 13.98
CA LEU A 135 20.96 -16.14 12.71
C LEU A 135 22.34 -15.59 12.28
N VAL A 136 22.57 -14.29 12.45
CA VAL A 136 23.88 -13.66 12.18
C VAL A 136 24.96 -14.24 13.10
N TRP A 137 24.66 -14.41 14.39
CA TRP A 137 25.60 -15.00 15.34
C TRP A 137 25.94 -16.45 15.01
N ASP A 138 24.94 -17.25 14.64
CA ASP A 138 25.10 -18.66 14.22
C ASP A 138 26.01 -18.77 12.99
N VAL A 139 25.77 -17.93 11.98
CA VAL A 139 26.61 -17.87 10.76
C VAL A 139 28.04 -17.43 11.03
N ILE A 140 28.28 -16.55 12.00
CA ILE A 140 29.63 -16.09 12.34
C ILE A 140 30.41 -17.17 13.12
N ARG A 141 29.71 -17.99 13.91
CA ARG A 141 30.32 -19.01 14.76
C ARG A 141 30.58 -20.34 14.02
N ASN A 142 29.79 -20.66 13.00
CA ASN A 142 29.89 -21.89 12.20
C ASN A 142 30.81 -21.72 10.99
#